data_AF-A0A8J3RFC3-F1
#
_entry.id   AF-A0A8J3RFC3-F1
#
_cell.length_a   1.000
_cell.length_b   1.000
_cell.length_c   1.000
_cell.angle_alpha   90.00
_cell.angle_beta   90.00
_cell.angle_gamma   90.00
#
_symmetry.space_group_name_H-M   'P 1'
#
loop_
_entity.id
_entity.type
_entity.pdbx_description
1 polymer ?
#
loop_
_entity_poly.entity_id
_entity_poly.type
_entity_poly.pdbx_seq_one_letter_code
_entity_poly.pdbx_strand_id
1 'polypeptide(L)'
;MSEISRLRRYVPARQDLRVRWRLSVTEFLFTPLLMVLGSVALAAGAVLLDSSSPDWPGEIRGFFLRVFPHDNLISMLRVIATGLVTVTTLTLSALLVAISHTATTVAPVVFDQFLRRRANQAYFGYVAGCATYTYLVMAVMRPEWTGIAALLALILAAVALVLLVFMGYLMIDQMRPTSVVRSIQDLAFAARLRQLPLLARSHVRSRLDGEATPVTTRATGYVVDISTARLEKLLAPTGDAVEVAFQVRIGDLLAYGDIVARIRGGSEAQRRTVADDVLDCVTIDRIRNADVDPDHAIEQLGNVAWAATSTRQNPDVALASVGALRDLSARCAAAGVPDAAAYGGPLPVVYDDALQRRIVAALVDLVVVSTSSRQHQTCAVALSTLAEILPQLEDRDRDVAIMSLQRALPATLSHVASVEMGRGLAKLRAAFDAIGREDMADQVRDMGPRLVRENGLGDGDLIDHLDDHDITGPRPFRYR
;
A
#
# COMPACT_ATOMS: atom_id res chain seq x y z
N MET A 1 17.91 -4.25 45.05
CA MET A 1 17.80 -3.75 43.66
C MET A 1 17.52 -4.93 42.75
N SER A 2 16.24 -5.30 42.69
CA SER A 2 15.69 -6.64 42.44
C SER A 2 15.77 -7.13 41.00
N GLU A 3 15.51 -8.42 40.78
CA GLU A 3 15.32 -9.10 39.48
C GLU A 3 14.51 -8.31 38.45
N ILE A 4 13.60 -7.44 38.91
CA ILE A 4 12.82 -6.50 38.08
C ILE A 4 13.73 -5.56 37.27
N SER A 5 14.89 -5.17 37.79
CA SER A 5 15.89 -4.36 37.08
C SER A 5 16.63 -5.14 35.97
N ARG A 6 16.76 -6.46 36.11
CA ARG A 6 17.26 -7.34 35.03
C ARG A 6 16.16 -7.54 33.99
N LEU A 7 14.90 -7.68 34.42
CA LEU A 7 13.75 -7.80 33.54
C LEU A 7 13.48 -6.52 32.72
N ARG A 8 13.81 -5.33 33.26
CA ARG A 8 13.76 -4.06 32.51
C ARG A 8 14.67 -4.00 31.28
N ARG A 9 15.70 -4.85 31.18
CA ARG A 9 16.55 -4.97 29.97
C ARG A 9 15.87 -5.73 28.83
N TYR A 10 14.77 -6.42 29.11
CA TYR A 10 13.92 -7.06 28.11
C TYR A 10 12.76 -6.16 27.64
N VAL A 11 12.59 -4.99 28.24
CA VAL A 11 11.68 -3.97 27.71
C VAL A 11 12.39 -3.37 26.49
N PRO A 12 11.82 -3.47 25.28
CA PRO A 12 12.43 -2.92 24.08
C PRO A 12 12.79 -1.46 24.35
N ALA A 13 14.03 -1.09 24.04
CA ALA A 13 14.45 0.30 24.05
C ALA A 13 13.38 1.11 23.33
N ARG A 14 13.05 2.29 23.85
CA ARG A 14 12.15 3.25 23.22
C ARG A 14 12.75 3.73 21.89
N GLN A 15 12.97 2.85 20.94
CA GLN A 15 13.38 3.18 19.59
C GLN A 15 12.11 3.66 18.89
N ASP A 16 12.01 5.00 18.88
CA ASP A 16 11.48 5.81 17.78
C ASP A 16 9.98 5.86 17.50
N LEU A 17 9.14 5.52 18.47
CA LEU A 17 7.73 5.96 18.47
C LEU A 17 7.60 7.49 18.32
N ARG A 18 8.51 8.27 18.92
CA ARG A 18 8.49 9.74 18.83
C ARG A 18 8.91 10.26 17.46
N VAL A 19 9.80 9.55 16.75
CA VAL A 19 10.32 9.99 15.45
C VAL A 19 9.26 9.80 14.39
N ARG A 20 8.56 8.66 14.38
CA ARG A 20 7.55 8.38 13.34
C ARG A 20 6.18 9.05 13.58
N TRP A 21 5.71 9.17 14.83
CA TRP A 21 4.52 10.00 15.13
C TRP A 21 4.76 11.46 14.72
N ARG A 22 5.96 11.99 15.01
CA ARG A 22 6.35 13.32 14.53
C ARG A 22 6.41 13.35 13.01
N LEU A 23 7.03 12.38 12.33
CA LEU A 23 7.14 12.40 10.87
C LEU A 23 5.78 12.30 10.17
N SER A 24 4.89 11.38 10.55
CA SER A 24 3.57 11.23 9.90
C SER A 24 2.63 12.42 10.18
N VAL A 25 2.60 12.91 11.43
CA VAL A 25 1.78 14.08 11.80
C VAL A 25 2.36 15.35 11.19
N THR A 26 3.69 15.48 11.14
CA THR A 26 4.33 16.64 10.49
C THR A 26 4.11 16.57 9.00
N GLU A 27 4.29 15.44 8.33
CA GLU A 27 4.06 15.30 6.89
C GLU A 27 2.59 15.52 6.50
N PHE A 28 1.64 15.14 7.36
CA PHE A 28 0.22 15.42 7.16
C PHE A 28 -0.15 16.89 7.43
N LEU A 29 0.30 17.44 8.57
CA LEU A 29 -0.06 18.79 9.02
C LEU A 29 0.81 19.89 8.42
N PHE A 30 1.93 19.57 7.79
CA PHE A 30 2.83 20.57 7.22
C PHE A 30 2.13 21.41 6.15
N THR A 31 1.49 20.77 5.17
CA THR A 31 0.78 21.48 4.11
C THR A 31 -0.38 22.31 4.67
N PRO A 32 -1.30 21.77 5.50
CA PRO A 32 -2.36 22.57 6.11
C PRO A 32 -1.85 23.72 6.97
N LEU A 33 -0.83 23.49 7.80
CA LEU A 33 -0.26 24.51 8.68
C LEU A 33 0.39 25.63 7.87
N LEU A 34 1.12 25.30 6.79
CA LEU A 34 1.71 26.29 5.90
C LEU A 34 0.63 27.15 5.23
N MET A 35 -0.48 26.55 4.81
CA MET A 35 -1.60 27.29 4.24
C MET A 35 -2.27 28.21 5.26
N VAL A 36 -2.45 27.75 6.50
CA VAL A 36 -2.96 28.59 7.61
C VAL A 36 -2.02 29.77 7.87
N LEU A 37 -0.71 29.53 7.95
CA LEU A 37 0.28 30.59 8.10
C LEU A 37 0.25 31.58 6.92
N GLY A 38 0.09 31.07 5.69
CA GLY A 38 -0.13 31.90 4.51
C GLY A 38 -1.40 32.74 4.60
N SER A 39 -2.49 32.19 5.12
CA SER A 39 -3.73 32.92 5.36
C SER A 39 -3.59 33.98 6.46
N VAL A 40 -2.78 33.74 7.50
CA VAL A 40 -2.44 34.76 8.51
C VAL A 40 -1.66 35.90 7.88
N ALA A 41 -0.64 35.60 7.06
CA ALA A 41 0.13 36.62 6.35
C ALA A 41 -0.76 37.41 5.37
N LEU A 42 -1.66 36.73 4.66
CA LEU A 42 -2.63 37.36 3.77
C LEU A 42 -3.60 38.27 4.54
N ALA A 43 -4.08 37.84 5.71
CA ALA A 43 -4.92 38.67 6.58
C ALA A 43 -4.17 39.92 7.05
N ALA A 44 -2.92 39.78 7.49
CA ALA A 44 -2.10 40.93 7.87
C ALA A 44 -1.93 41.92 6.70
N GLY A 45 -1.63 41.42 5.50
CA GLY A 45 -1.51 42.25 4.30
C GLY A 45 -2.82 42.95 3.92
N ALA A 46 -3.94 42.23 3.95
CA ALA A 46 -5.26 42.80 3.65
C ALA A 46 -5.69 43.85 4.69
N VAL A 47 -5.41 43.60 5.97
CA VAL A 47 -5.67 44.55 7.07
C VAL A 47 -4.78 45.79 6.94
N LEU A 48 -3.50 45.63 6.61
CA LEU A 48 -2.61 46.77 6.36
C LEU A 48 -3.13 47.64 5.21
N LEU A 49 -3.59 47.01 4.12
CA LEU A 49 -4.18 47.71 2.99
C LEU A 49 -5.44 48.48 3.40
N ASP A 50 -6.38 47.83 4.08
CA ASP A 50 -7.61 48.48 4.58
C ASP A 50 -7.30 49.57 5.61
N SER A 51 -6.28 49.41 6.45
CA SER A 51 -5.88 50.43 7.44
C SER A 51 -5.30 51.69 6.80
N SER A 52 -4.71 51.58 5.60
CA SER A 52 -4.22 52.71 4.79
C SER A 52 -5.33 53.40 3.98
N SER A 53 -6.52 52.79 3.93
CA SER A 53 -7.65 53.31 3.15
C SER A 53 -8.12 54.74 3.48
N PRO A 54 -7.94 55.27 4.71
CA PRO A 54 -8.25 56.68 4.98
C PRO A 54 -7.44 57.67 4.14
N ASP A 55 -6.23 57.29 3.72
CA ASP A 55 -5.31 58.12 2.93
C ASP A 55 -5.56 58.01 1.42
N TRP A 56 -6.53 57.19 1.00
CA TRP A 56 -6.84 56.97 -0.41
C TRP A 56 -7.60 58.15 -1.03
N PRO A 57 -7.57 58.30 -2.37
CA PRO A 57 -8.39 59.29 -3.06
C PRO A 57 -9.88 59.15 -2.69
N GLY A 58 -10.51 60.27 -2.32
CA GLY A 58 -11.87 60.29 -1.76
C GLY A 58 -12.94 59.67 -2.66
N GLU A 59 -12.76 59.74 -3.98
CA GLU A 59 -13.66 59.10 -4.96
C GLU A 59 -13.62 57.57 -4.87
N ILE A 60 -12.42 56.99 -4.78
CA ILE A 60 -12.20 55.55 -4.69
C ILE A 60 -12.70 55.04 -3.33
N ARG A 61 -12.30 55.72 -2.25
CA ARG A 61 -12.75 55.37 -0.89
C ARG A 61 -14.27 55.47 -0.76
N GLY A 62 -14.87 56.55 -1.27
CA GLY A 62 -16.31 56.78 -1.23
C GLY A 62 -17.10 55.76 -2.04
N PHE A 63 -16.56 55.26 -3.16
CA PHE A 63 -17.15 54.16 -3.91
C PHE A 63 -17.23 52.89 -3.07
N PHE A 64 -16.11 52.44 -2.48
CA PHE A 64 -16.09 51.21 -1.67
C PHE A 64 -16.99 51.28 -0.44
N LEU A 65 -16.97 52.40 0.31
CA LEU A 65 -17.81 52.58 1.48
C LEU A 65 -19.32 52.61 1.16
N ARG A 66 -19.69 53.11 -0.04
CA ARG A 66 -21.09 53.14 -0.49
C ARG A 66 -21.58 51.77 -0.96
N VAL A 67 -20.72 51.03 -1.66
CA VAL A 67 -21.05 49.69 -2.18
C VAL A 67 -21.08 48.66 -1.04
N PHE A 68 -20.22 48.82 -0.03
CA PHE A 68 -20.08 47.86 1.07
C PHE A 68 -20.19 48.56 2.45
N PRO A 69 -21.41 48.80 2.95
CA PRO A 69 -21.61 49.34 4.29
C PRO A 69 -21.01 48.43 5.36
N HIS A 70 -20.40 49.02 6.38
CA HIS A 70 -19.67 48.29 7.42
C HIS A 70 -20.50 47.23 8.15
N ASP A 71 -21.74 47.55 8.54
CA ASP A 71 -22.63 46.60 9.22
C ASP A 71 -22.94 45.37 8.36
N ASN A 72 -23.07 45.57 7.04
CA ASN A 72 -23.27 44.48 6.08
C ASN A 72 -22.02 43.60 5.99
N LEU A 73 -20.82 44.20 6.03
CA LEU A 73 -19.56 43.48 5.99
C LEU A 73 -19.32 42.62 7.25
N ILE A 74 -19.57 43.14 8.45
CA ILE A 74 -19.45 42.35 9.69
C ILE A 74 -20.48 41.21 9.70
N SER A 75 -21.74 41.51 9.35
CA SER A 75 -22.78 40.49 9.26
C SER A 75 -22.40 39.39 8.28
N MET A 76 -21.91 39.77 7.09
CA MET A 76 -21.42 38.84 6.07
C MET A 76 -20.25 37.99 6.59
N LEU A 77 -19.24 38.60 7.24
CA LEU A 77 -18.10 37.88 7.82
C LEU A 77 -18.54 36.86 8.88
N ARG A 78 -19.54 37.18 9.71
CA ARG A 78 -20.11 36.24 10.69
C ARG A 78 -20.79 35.05 10.02
N VAL A 79 -21.58 35.31 8.97
CA VAL A 79 -22.22 34.26 8.17
C VAL A 79 -21.16 33.36 7.51
N ILE A 80 -20.14 33.95 6.90
CA ILE A 80 -19.02 33.21 6.28
C ILE A 80 -18.30 32.36 7.33
N ALA A 81 -17.94 32.92 8.48
CA ALA A 81 -17.23 32.20 9.54
C ALA A 81 -18.04 30.99 10.04
N THR A 82 -19.34 31.18 10.28
CA THR A 82 -20.25 30.09 10.71
C THR A 82 -20.42 29.04 9.61
N GLY A 83 -20.51 29.47 8.35
CA GLY A 83 -20.55 28.60 7.18
C GLY A 83 -19.30 27.73 7.05
N LEU A 84 -18.11 28.32 7.24
CA LEU A 84 -16.83 27.59 7.17
C LEU A 84 -16.69 26.55 8.29
N VAL A 85 -17.16 26.83 9.50
CA VAL A 85 -17.21 25.83 10.59
C VAL A 85 -18.13 24.65 10.22
N THR A 86 -19.29 24.96 9.63
CA THR A 86 -20.24 23.94 9.17
C THR A 86 -19.64 23.08 8.06
N VAL A 87 -19.02 23.70 7.06
CA VAL A 87 -18.32 23.01 5.96
C VAL A 87 -17.22 22.10 6.53
N THR A 88 -16.39 22.61 7.43
CA THR A 88 -15.33 21.82 8.07
C THR A 88 -15.89 20.58 8.79
N THR A 89 -16.97 20.77 9.56
CA THR A 89 -17.62 19.69 10.30
C THR A 89 -18.23 18.65 9.35
N LEU A 90 -18.88 19.09 8.27
CA LEU A 90 -19.47 18.21 7.27
C LEU A 90 -18.39 17.41 6.55
N THR A 91 -17.28 18.04 6.14
CA THR A 91 -16.17 17.34 5.49
C THR A 91 -15.52 16.34 6.43
N LEU A 92 -15.29 16.69 7.71
CA LEU A 92 -14.74 15.75 8.69
C LEU A 92 -15.67 14.55 8.91
N SER A 93 -16.98 14.78 8.94
CA SER A 93 -17.98 13.72 9.07
C SER A 93 -18.02 12.82 7.83
N ALA A 94 -18.03 13.40 6.63
CA ALA A 94 -17.97 12.65 5.37
C ALA A 94 -16.67 11.83 5.26
N LEU A 95 -15.55 12.39 5.71
CA LEU A 95 -14.28 11.70 5.81
C LEU A 95 -14.36 10.51 6.78
N LEU A 96 -14.90 10.71 7.98
CA LEU A 96 -15.03 9.65 8.97
C LEU A 96 -15.94 8.52 8.47
N VAL A 97 -17.05 8.84 7.79
CA VAL A 97 -17.93 7.86 7.16
C VAL A 97 -17.20 7.12 6.05
N ALA A 98 -16.43 7.82 5.23
CA ALA A 98 -15.65 7.20 4.16
C ALA A 98 -14.62 6.22 4.70
N ILE A 99 -13.87 6.64 5.72
CA ILE A 99 -12.90 5.80 6.43
C ILE A 99 -13.60 4.60 7.04
N SER A 100 -14.76 4.79 7.68
CA SER A 100 -15.50 3.69 8.29
C SER A 100 -16.00 2.68 7.26
N HIS A 101 -16.42 3.13 6.06
CA HIS A 101 -16.85 2.26 4.98
C HIS A 101 -15.67 1.53 4.33
N THR A 102 -14.52 2.20 4.19
CA THR A 102 -13.31 1.57 3.67
C THR A 102 -12.75 0.57 4.66
N ALA A 103 -12.67 0.87 5.96
CA ALA A 103 -12.14 -0.04 6.97
C ALA A 103 -12.91 -1.38 7.05
N THR A 104 -14.19 -1.41 6.67
CA THR A 104 -15.01 -2.63 6.62
C THR A 104 -14.87 -3.42 5.33
N THR A 105 -14.36 -2.82 4.25
CA THR A 105 -14.31 -3.42 2.90
C THR A 105 -12.90 -3.55 2.33
N VAL A 106 -11.94 -2.74 2.80
CA VAL A 106 -10.57 -2.66 2.31
C VAL A 106 -9.59 -2.37 3.45
N ALA A 107 -8.50 -3.14 3.45
CA ALA A 107 -7.21 -2.93 4.10
C ALA A 107 -6.96 -1.56 4.79
N PRO A 108 -6.39 -1.54 6.03
CA PRO A 108 -5.93 -0.33 6.73
C PRO A 108 -5.03 0.62 5.91
N VAL A 109 -4.37 0.12 4.86
CA VAL A 109 -3.48 0.89 3.98
C VAL A 109 -4.16 2.08 3.29
N VAL A 110 -5.47 2.00 3.03
CA VAL A 110 -6.20 3.10 2.38
C VAL A 110 -6.35 4.31 3.30
N PHE A 111 -6.42 4.08 4.62
CA PHE A 111 -6.55 5.16 5.60
C PHE A 111 -5.34 6.09 5.57
N ASP A 112 -4.13 5.52 5.64
CA ASP A 112 -2.89 6.29 5.61
C ASP A 112 -2.72 7.01 4.27
N GLN A 113 -3.10 6.35 3.17
CA GLN A 113 -2.98 6.93 1.84
C GLN A 113 -4.00 8.05 1.59
N PHE A 114 -5.22 7.93 2.14
CA PHE A 114 -6.23 8.97 2.05
C PHE A 114 -5.77 10.26 2.75
N LEU A 115 -5.24 10.15 3.97
CA LEU A 115 -4.76 11.31 4.72
C LEU A 115 -3.50 11.92 4.08
N ARG A 116 -2.61 11.11 3.51
CA ARG A 116 -1.37 11.58 2.86
C ARG A 116 -1.57 12.22 1.49
N ARG A 117 -2.77 12.17 0.90
CA ARG A 117 -3.04 12.80 -0.41
C ARG A 117 -2.94 14.32 -0.32
N ARG A 118 -2.07 14.90 -1.15
CA ARG A 118 -1.86 16.36 -1.24
C ARG A 118 -3.14 17.15 -1.51
N ALA A 119 -4.05 16.62 -2.33
CA ALA A 119 -5.34 17.26 -2.60
C ALA A 119 -6.19 17.38 -1.33
N ASN A 120 -6.21 16.34 -0.51
CA ASN A 120 -6.98 16.32 0.73
C ASN A 120 -6.35 17.27 1.77
N GLN A 121 -5.02 17.25 1.91
CA GLN A 121 -4.29 18.19 2.77
C GLN A 121 -4.49 19.64 2.34
N ALA A 122 -4.41 19.93 1.04
CA ALA A 122 -4.61 21.26 0.51
C ALA A 122 -6.04 21.76 0.76
N TYR A 123 -7.04 20.89 0.63
CA TYR A 123 -8.42 21.22 0.99
C TYR A 123 -8.56 21.57 2.48
N PHE A 124 -8.08 20.71 3.37
CA PHE A 124 -8.14 20.97 4.82
C PHE A 124 -7.40 22.25 5.20
N GLY A 125 -6.22 22.46 4.63
CA GLY A 125 -5.44 23.69 4.79
C GLY A 125 -6.17 24.92 4.30
N TYR A 126 -6.83 24.83 3.14
CA TYR A 126 -7.58 25.93 2.56
C TYR A 126 -8.78 26.33 3.41
N VAL A 127 -9.60 25.36 3.84
CA VAL A 127 -10.79 25.65 4.66
C VAL A 127 -10.39 26.20 6.02
N ALA A 128 -9.39 25.60 6.69
CA ALA A 128 -8.88 26.09 7.96
C ALA A 128 -8.23 27.48 7.82
N GLY A 129 -7.48 27.71 6.75
CA GLY A 129 -6.87 29.00 6.43
C GLY A 129 -7.92 30.08 6.14
N CYS A 130 -8.94 29.77 5.35
CA CYS A 130 -10.07 30.67 5.06
C CYS A 130 -10.83 31.04 6.35
N ALA A 131 -11.06 30.07 7.24
CA ALA A 131 -11.69 30.33 8.54
C ALA A 131 -10.80 31.27 9.38
N THR A 132 -9.51 30.96 9.48
CA THR A 132 -8.52 31.77 10.21
C THR A 132 -8.46 33.20 9.68
N TYR A 133 -8.37 33.37 8.35
CA TYR A 133 -8.42 34.68 7.69
C TYR A 133 -9.69 35.45 8.07
N THR A 134 -10.85 34.81 7.96
CA THR A 134 -12.15 35.44 8.24
C THR A 134 -12.25 35.89 9.70
N TYR A 135 -11.81 35.05 10.66
CA TYR A 135 -11.80 35.41 12.08
C TYR A 135 -10.85 36.56 12.39
N LEU A 136 -9.65 36.56 11.82
CA LEU A 136 -8.67 37.63 12.03
C LEU A 136 -9.16 38.98 11.48
N VAL A 137 -9.68 38.98 10.25
CA VAL A 137 -10.24 40.20 9.65
C VAL A 137 -11.43 40.70 10.47
N MET A 138 -12.36 39.81 10.84
CA MET A 138 -13.52 40.17 11.66
C MET A 138 -13.14 40.75 13.03
N ALA A 139 -12.05 40.28 13.64
CA ALA A 139 -11.60 40.75 14.94
C ALA A 139 -11.00 42.17 14.92
N VAL A 140 -10.49 42.62 13.78
CA VAL A 140 -9.72 43.89 13.66
C VAL A 140 -10.44 44.94 12.80
N MET A 141 -11.43 44.54 11.99
CA MET A 141 -12.17 45.41 11.07
C MET A 141 -12.77 46.65 11.78
N ARG A 142 -12.62 47.83 11.15
CA ARG A 142 -13.16 49.11 11.65
C ARG A 142 -14.18 49.73 10.68
N PRO A 143 -15.10 50.60 11.17
CA PRO A 143 -16.13 51.24 10.35
C PRO A 143 -15.61 52.12 9.21
N GLU A 144 -14.42 52.68 9.40
CA GLU A 144 -13.81 53.67 8.51
C GLU A 144 -13.04 53.08 7.31
N TRP A 145 -12.92 51.75 7.27
CA TRP A 145 -12.14 51.01 6.28
C TRP A 145 -12.97 50.63 5.04
N THR A 146 -12.30 50.53 3.89
CA THR A 146 -12.91 50.19 2.60
C THR A 146 -13.51 48.79 2.51
N GLY A 147 -13.15 47.89 3.42
CA GLY A 147 -13.73 46.55 3.50
C GLY A 147 -13.17 45.55 2.49
N ILE A 148 -11.99 45.84 1.90
CA ILE A 148 -11.35 44.99 0.90
C ILE A 148 -10.98 43.64 1.52
N ALA A 149 -10.54 43.65 2.79
CA ALA A 149 -10.27 42.43 3.52
C ALA A 149 -11.51 41.54 3.65
N ALA A 150 -12.71 42.14 3.80
CA ALA A 150 -13.97 41.39 3.84
C ALA A 150 -14.41 40.89 2.46
N LEU A 151 -14.19 41.65 1.39
CA LEU A 151 -14.42 41.19 0.03
C LEU A 151 -13.53 39.99 -0.31
N LEU A 152 -12.26 40.03 0.12
CA LEU A 152 -11.35 38.91 -0.04
C LEU A 152 -11.81 37.69 0.76
N ALA A 153 -12.36 37.85 1.97
CA ALA A 153 -12.99 36.74 2.70
C ALA A 153 -14.15 36.12 1.91
N LEU A 154 -14.98 36.94 1.25
CA LEU A 154 -16.08 36.45 0.42
C LEU A 154 -15.57 35.63 -0.77
N ILE A 155 -14.53 36.10 -1.46
CA ILE A 155 -13.91 35.37 -2.57
C ILE A 155 -13.32 34.04 -2.09
N LEU A 156 -12.57 34.05 -0.98
CA LEU A 156 -12.01 32.84 -0.39
C LEU A 156 -13.11 31.84 0.02
N ALA A 157 -14.21 32.33 0.59
CA ALA A 157 -15.36 31.50 0.95
C ALA A 157 -16.05 30.89 -0.28
N ALA A 158 -16.22 31.67 -1.35
CA ALA A 158 -16.78 31.16 -2.61
C ALA A 158 -15.91 30.05 -3.22
N VAL A 159 -14.59 30.24 -3.21
CA VAL A 159 -13.64 29.20 -3.65
C VAL A 159 -13.70 27.98 -2.73
N ALA A 160 -13.85 28.16 -1.41
CA ALA A 160 -14.01 27.04 -0.46
C ALA A 160 -15.24 26.18 -0.79
N LEU A 161 -16.35 26.80 -1.20
CA LEU A 161 -17.57 26.10 -1.63
C LEU A 161 -17.36 25.32 -2.94
N VAL A 162 -16.67 25.90 -3.93
CA VAL A 162 -16.31 25.19 -5.17
C VAL A 162 -15.40 23.99 -4.86
N LEU A 163 -14.39 24.19 -4.01
CA LEU A 163 -13.49 23.14 -3.57
C LEU A 163 -14.23 22.05 -2.78
N LEU A 164 -15.28 22.38 -2.01
CA LEU A 164 -16.10 21.39 -1.31
C LEU A 164 -16.79 20.44 -2.30
N VAL A 165 -17.37 20.98 -3.38
CA VAL A 165 -18.00 20.16 -4.43
C VAL A 165 -16.97 19.27 -5.10
N PHE A 166 -15.79 19.82 -5.43
CA PHE A 166 -14.69 19.06 -6.02
C PHE A 166 -14.20 17.96 -5.08
N MET A 167 -14.08 18.25 -3.78
CA MET A 167 -13.72 17.27 -2.75
C MET A 167 -14.74 16.15 -2.71
N GLY A 168 -16.04 16.44 -2.77
CA GLY A 168 -17.09 15.43 -2.85
C GLY A 168 -16.91 14.49 -4.06
N TYR A 169 -16.55 15.04 -5.22
CA TYR A 169 -16.22 14.22 -6.40
C TYR A 169 -14.98 13.34 -6.17
N LEU A 170 -13.91 13.90 -5.59
CA LEU A 170 -12.70 13.14 -5.25
C LEU A 170 -13.00 12.01 -4.26
N MET A 171 -13.86 12.26 -3.27
CA MET A 171 -14.31 11.25 -2.31
C MET A 171 -14.98 10.07 -3.01
N ILE A 172 -15.89 10.34 -3.94
CA ILE A 172 -16.62 9.30 -4.70
C ILE A 172 -15.65 8.46 -5.54
N ASP A 173 -14.70 9.10 -6.23
CA ASP A 173 -13.70 8.38 -7.03
C ASP A 173 -12.76 7.54 -6.15
N GLN A 174 -12.38 8.06 -4.98
CA GLN A 174 -11.53 7.37 -4.00
C GLN A 174 -12.21 6.19 -3.31
N MET A 175 -13.55 6.20 -3.24
CA MET A 175 -14.32 5.07 -2.73
C MET A 175 -14.46 3.91 -3.72
N ARG A 176 -14.09 4.10 -5.00
CA ARG A 176 -14.13 2.99 -5.97
C ARG A 176 -13.09 1.93 -5.57
N PRO A 177 -13.51 0.67 -5.29
CA PRO A 177 -12.57 -0.36 -4.86
C PRO A 177 -11.45 -0.62 -5.87
N THR A 178 -11.70 -0.39 -7.16
CA THR A 178 -10.70 -0.52 -8.24
C THR A 178 -9.58 0.51 -8.14
N SER A 179 -9.89 1.76 -7.78
CA SER A 179 -8.89 2.81 -7.54
C SER A 179 -8.00 2.46 -6.36
N VAL A 180 -8.58 1.86 -5.32
CA VAL A 180 -7.85 1.38 -4.14
C VAL A 180 -6.89 0.24 -4.48
N VAL A 181 -7.38 -0.78 -5.21
CA VAL A 181 -6.56 -1.91 -5.65
C VAL A 181 -5.34 -1.43 -6.45
N ARG A 182 -5.55 -0.52 -7.41
CA ARG A 182 -4.45 0.07 -8.19
C ARG A 182 -3.45 0.83 -7.31
N SER A 183 -3.97 1.61 -6.36
CA SER A 183 -3.17 2.37 -5.41
C SER A 183 -2.27 1.47 -4.55
N ILE A 184 -2.77 0.30 -4.11
CA ILE A 184 -1.99 -0.69 -3.36
C ILE A 184 -0.95 -1.36 -4.27
N GLN A 185 -1.29 -1.65 -5.52
CA GLN A 185 -0.38 -2.23 -6.49
C GLN A 185 0.81 -1.30 -6.79
N ASP A 186 0.55 0.00 -6.99
CA ASP A 186 1.58 1.01 -7.21
C ASP A 186 2.52 1.12 -6.01
N LEU A 187 1.97 1.04 -4.78
CA LEU A 187 2.76 0.96 -3.55
C LEU A 187 3.64 -0.29 -3.50
N ALA A 188 3.08 -1.46 -3.82
CA ALA A 188 3.84 -2.72 -3.85
C ALA A 188 5.02 -2.64 -4.84
N PHE A 189 4.78 -2.08 -6.02
CA PHE A 189 5.84 -1.93 -7.02
C PHE A 189 6.89 -0.90 -6.58
N ALA A 190 6.49 0.23 -6.02
CA ALA A 190 7.43 1.23 -5.48
C ALA A 190 8.26 0.66 -4.31
N ALA A 191 7.64 -0.10 -3.41
CA ALA A 191 8.31 -0.80 -2.32
C ALA A 191 9.32 -1.83 -2.88
N ARG A 192 8.94 -2.57 -3.92
CA ARG A 192 9.85 -3.49 -4.61
C ARG A 192 11.06 -2.77 -5.20
N LEU A 193 10.88 -1.63 -5.85
CA LEU A 193 11.99 -0.83 -6.38
C LEU A 193 12.97 -0.39 -5.28
N ARG A 194 12.47 -0.08 -4.08
CA ARG A 194 13.32 0.26 -2.92
C ARG A 194 14.13 -0.93 -2.39
N GLN A 195 13.67 -2.16 -2.61
CA GLN A 195 14.39 -3.38 -2.21
C GLN A 195 15.47 -3.82 -3.22
N LEU A 196 15.44 -3.32 -4.46
CA LEU A 196 16.40 -3.71 -5.50
C LEU A 196 17.87 -3.58 -5.08
N PRO A 197 18.31 -2.53 -4.35
CA PRO A 197 19.70 -2.44 -3.89
C PRO A 197 20.10 -3.58 -2.95
N LEU A 198 19.20 -4.05 -2.09
CA LEU A 198 19.47 -5.18 -1.19
C LEU A 198 19.54 -6.48 -2.00
N LEU A 199 18.57 -6.70 -2.89
CA LEU A 199 18.50 -7.90 -3.73
C LEU A 199 19.73 -8.04 -4.63
N ALA A 200 20.08 -6.96 -5.34
CA ALA A 200 21.21 -6.93 -6.26
C ALA A 200 22.56 -7.20 -5.57
N ARG A 201 22.75 -6.70 -4.34
CA ARG A 201 23.99 -6.88 -3.59
C ARG A 201 24.02 -8.17 -2.76
N SER A 202 22.93 -8.93 -2.71
CA SER A 202 22.81 -10.15 -1.89
C SER A 202 22.91 -11.43 -2.72
N HIS A 203 23.11 -12.55 -2.04
CA HIS A 203 23.03 -13.89 -2.60
C HIS A 203 21.73 -14.57 -2.15
N VAL A 204 21.15 -15.40 -3.03
CA VAL A 204 19.97 -16.19 -2.69
C VAL A 204 20.33 -17.35 -1.75
N ARG A 205 21.56 -17.85 -1.84
CA ARG A 205 22.06 -18.97 -1.04
C ARG A 205 23.41 -18.64 -0.42
N SER A 206 23.62 -19.22 0.75
CA SER A 206 24.89 -19.17 1.47
C SER A 206 26.00 -19.78 0.62
N ARG A 207 27.12 -19.08 0.53
CA ARG A 207 28.35 -19.60 -0.11
C ARG A 207 29.32 -20.21 0.89
N LEU A 208 29.18 -19.83 2.16
CA LEU A 208 30.05 -20.30 3.23
C LEU A 208 29.35 -21.41 4.02
N ASP A 209 30.02 -22.56 4.10
CA ASP A 209 29.62 -23.67 4.95
C ASP A 209 30.29 -23.57 6.34
N GLY A 210 29.74 -24.30 7.31
CA GLY A 210 30.30 -24.42 8.66
C GLY A 210 29.35 -23.96 9.77
N GLU A 211 29.90 -23.93 10.98
CA GLU A 211 29.15 -23.54 12.17
C GLU A 211 28.70 -22.08 12.07
N ALA A 212 27.45 -21.81 12.44
CA ALA A 212 26.85 -20.47 12.33
C ALA A 212 26.62 -19.87 13.72
N THR A 213 26.96 -18.59 13.90
CA THR A 213 26.60 -17.84 15.10
C THR A 213 25.22 -17.21 14.91
N PRO A 214 24.20 -17.59 15.70
CA PRO A 214 22.86 -17.03 15.57
C PRO A 214 22.80 -15.62 16.17
N VAL A 215 22.14 -14.71 15.47
CA VAL A 215 21.80 -13.37 15.95
C VAL A 215 20.32 -13.35 16.31
N THR A 216 19.99 -13.08 17.57
CA THR A 216 18.61 -13.04 18.04
C THR A 216 18.18 -11.64 18.42
N THR A 217 16.92 -11.29 18.13
CA THR A 217 16.34 -10.01 18.50
C THR A 217 15.73 -10.06 19.91
N ARG A 218 15.80 -8.93 20.61
CA ARG A 218 15.01 -8.67 21.83
C ARG A 218 13.84 -7.72 21.58
N ALA A 219 13.79 -7.12 20.40
CA ALA A 219 12.72 -6.21 20.00
C ALA A 219 11.56 -6.99 19.40
N THR A 220 10.34 -6.50 19.63
CA THR A 220 9.12 -7.03 19.02
C THR A 220 8.57 -6.01 18.03
N GLY A 221 8.31 -6.46 16.81
CA GLY A 221 7.84 -5.61 15.72
C GLY A 221 8.11 -6.23 14.35
N TYR A 222 7.84 -5.47 13.30
CA TYR A 222 8.06 -5.83 11.91
C TYR A 222 9.39 -5.31 11.41
N VAL A 223 10.07 -6.08 10.57
CA VAL A 223 11.26 -5.61 9.84
C VAL A 223 10.81 -4.60 8.78
N VAL A 224 11.30 -3.36 8.84
CA VAL A 224 10.90 -2.28 7.92
C VAL A 224 12.00 -1.95 6.91
N ASP A 225 13.26 -2.14 7.29
CA ASP A 225 14.40 -1.88 6.42
C ASP A 225 15.61 -2.73 6.82
N ILE A 226 16.43 -3.07 5.84
CA ILE A 226 17.74 -3.69 6.01
C ILE A 226 18.75 -2.83 5.24
N SER A 227 19.54 -2.05 5.98
CA SER A 227 20.37 -1.01 5.39
C SER A 227 21.64 -1.59 4.74
N THR A 228 21.67 -1.64 3.42
CA THR A 228 22.84 -2.07 2.64
C THR A 228 24.08 -1.22 2.93
N ALA A 229 23.91 0.09 3.13
CA ALA A 229 25.01 1.00 3.45
C ALA A 229 25.63 0.75 4.85
N ARG A 230 24.83 0.30 5.83
CA ARG A 230 25.35 -0.10 7.15
C ARG A 230 26.02 -1.47 7.09
N LEU A 231 25.43 -2.42 6.35
CA LEU A 231 26.00 -3.74 6.12
C LEU A 231 27.38 -3.66 5.45
N GLU A 232 27.52 -2.81 4.43
CA GLU A 232 28.79 -2.58 3.76
C GLU A 232 29.88 -2.07 4.72
N LYS A 233 29.55 -1.11 5.58
CA LYS A 233 30.48 -0.62 6.61
C LYS A 233 30.85 -1.68 7.63
N LEU A 234 29.89 -2.51 8.02
CA LEU A 234 30.08 -3.59 8.99
C LEU A 234 30.98 -4.71 8.42
N LEU A 235 30.81 -5.04 7.14
CA LEU A 235 31.52 -6.15 6.48
C LEU A 235 32.85 -5.74 5.85
N ALA A 236 33.12 -4.44 5.67
CA ALA A 236 34.37 -3.94 5.10
C ALA A 236 35.64 -4.49 5.78
N PRO A 237 35.73 -4.63 7.12
CA PRO A 237 36.92 -5.17 7.78
C PRO A 237 37.13 -6.67 7.57
N THR A 238 36.05 -7.42 7.32
CA THR A 238 36.09 -8.89 7.17
C THR A 238 36.14 -9.33 5.71
N GLY A 239 35.74 -8.47 4.76
CA GLY A 239 35.58 -8.83 3.35
C GLY A 239 34.67 -10.05 3.19
N ASP A 240 35.01 -10.92 2.24
CA ASP A 240 34.26 -12.14 1.92
C ASP A 240 34.49 -13.31 2.90
N ALA A 241 35.28 -13.10 3.97
CA ALA A 241 35.56 -14.15 4.94
C ALA A 241 34.36 -14.49 5.83
N VAL A 242 33.42 -13.55 6.00
CA VAL A 242 32.23 -13.68 6.84
C VAL A 242 30.99 -13.36 6.03
N GLU A 243 29.97 -14.20 6.16
CA GLU A 243 28.69 -14.07 5.47
C GLU A 243 27.53 -13.90 6.46
N VAL A 244 26.65 -12.93 6.19
CA VAL A 244 25.44 -12.67 6.98
C VAL A 244 24.24 -13.29 6.29
N ALA A 245 23.74 -14.41 6.79
CA ALA A 245 22.55 -15.05 6.24
C ALA A 245 21.29 -14.65 7.01
N PHE A 246 20.51 -13.71 6.47
CA PHE A 246 19.24 -13.31 7.05
C PHE A 246 18.24 -14.47 7.06
N GLN A 247 17.60 -14.68 8.21
CA GLN A 247 16.50 -15.63 8.38
C GLN A 247 15.13 -14.93 8.35
N VAL A 248 15.15 -13.62 8.15
CA VAL A 248 14.00 -12.73 8.17
C VAL A 248 13.97 -11.90 6.90
N ARG A 249 12.78 -11.51 6.48
CA ARG A 249 12.53 -10.65 5.33
C ARG A 249 11.97 -9.31 5.79
N ILE A 250 12.12 -8.29 4.95
CA ILE A 250 11.38 -7.05 5.14
C ILE A 250 9.88 -7.40 5.16
N GLY A 251 9.21 -7.01 6.24
CA GLY A 251 7.81 -7.31 6.50
C GLY A 251 7.54 -8.41 7.52
N ASP A 252 8.54 -9.23 7.87
CA ASP A 252 8.36 -10.31 8.84
C ASP A 252 8.14 -9.75 10.26
N LEU A 253 7.24 -10.38 11.00
CA LEU A 253 7.02 -10.11 12.42
C LEU A 253 8.08 -10.83 13.25
N LEU A 254 8.79 -10.08 14.08
CA LEU A 254 9.76 -10.57 15.03
C LEU A 254 9.20 -10.54 16.45
N ALA A 255 9.32 -11.67 17.14
CA ALA A 255 9.10 -11.82 18.56
C ALA A 255 10.43 -11.85 19.32
N TYR A 256 10.32 -11.72 20.64
CA TYR A 256 11.47 -11.83 21.53
C TYR A 256 12.15 -13.20 21.39
N GLY A 257 13.45 -13.20 21.08
CA GLY A 257 14.26 -14.42 20.93
C GLY A 257 14.31 -14.98 19.51
N ASP A 258 13.57 -14.41 18.56
CA ASP A 258 13.61 -14.85 17.17
C ASP A 258 14.99 -14.61 16.54
N ILE A 259 15.39 -15.54 15.66
CA ILE A 259 16.65 -15.46 14.94
C ILE A 259 16.48 -14.50 13.76
N VAL A 260 17.24 -13.41 13.76
CA VAL A 260 17.25 -12.42 12.68
C VAL A 260 18.21 -12.85 11.56
N ALA A 261 19.40 -13.31 11.95
CA ALA A 261 20.44 -13.71 11.01
C ALA A 261 21.31 -14.84 11.58
N ARG A 262 22.02 -15.52 10.69
CA ARG A 262 23.06 -16.48 11.02
C ARG A 262 24.37 -16.04 10.36
N ILE A 263 25.41 -15.85 11.16
CA ILE A 263 26.72 -15.41 10.70
C ILE A 263 27.60 -16.63 10.46
N ARG A 264 28.16 -16.76 9.25
CA ARG A 264 28.96 -17.92 8.80
C ARG A 264 30.34 -17.48 8.33
N GLY A 265 31.28 -18.43 8.29
CA GLY A 265 32.66 -18.20 7.84
C GLY A 265 33.56 -17.55 8.90
N GLY A 266 34.83 -17.32 8.52
CA GLY A 266 35.82 -16.63 9.33
C GLY A 266 36.15 -17.29 10.68
N SER A 267 36.89 -16.56 11.51
CA SER A 267 37.15 -16.95 12.90
C SER A 267 35.94 -16.71 13.80
N GLU A 268 35.84 -17.41 14.93
CA GLU A 268 34.78 -17.19 15.92
C GLU A 268 34.73 -15.74 16.44
N ALA A 269 35.89 -15.09 16.61
CA ALA A 269 35.98 -13.70 17.03
C ALA A 269 35.38 -12.73 15.98
N GLN A 270 35.65 -12.97 14.70
CA GLN A 270 35.05 -12.18 13.61
C GLN A 270 33.54 -12.40 13.54
N ARG A 271 33.07 -13.65 13.64
CA ARG A 271 31.62 -13.96 13.66
C ARG A 271 30.90 -13.26 14.81
N ARG A 272 31.49 -13.23 16.01
CA ARG A 272 30.92 -12.54 17.18
C ARG A 272 30.86 -11.03 16.99
N THR A 273 31.93 -10.42 16.47
CA THR A 273 31.97 -8.97 16.21
C THR A 273 30.86 -8.56 15.24
N VAL A 274 30.69 -9.31 14.14
CA VAL A 274 29.61 -9.06 13.19
C VAL A 274 28.24 -9.35 13.81
N ALA A 275 28.10 -10.42 14.59
CA ALA A 275 26.84 -10.78 15.25
C ALA A 275 26.34 -9.70 16.23
N ASP A 276 27.23 -9.02 16.94
CA ASP A 276 26.90 -7.97 17.90
C ASP A 276 26.33 -6.71 17.21
N ASP A 277 26.83 -6.39 16.00
CA ASP A 277 26.48 -5.14 15.30
C ASP A 277 25.47 -5.33 14.13
N VAL A 278 25.20 -6.57 13.68
CA VAL A 278 24.26 -6.84 12.57
C VAL A 278 22.85 -6.33 12.87
N LEU A 279 22.41 -6.35 14.14
CA LEU A 279 21.08 -5.86 14.51
C LEU A 279 20.92 -4.35 14.25
N ASP A 280 22.00 -3.55 14.31
CA ASP A 280 21.95 -2.12 14.01
C ASP A 280 21.77 -1.83 12.51
N CYS A 281 21.94 -2.85 11.66
CA CYS A 281 21.63 -2.77 10.24
C CYS A 281 20.15 -3.04 9.93
N VAL A 282 19.38 -3.57 10.89
CA VAL A 282 17.97 -3.95 10.73
C VAL A 282 17.08 -2.96 11.46
N THR A 283 16.15 -2.33 10.76
CA THR A 283 15.17 -1.43 11.35
C THR A 283 13.90 -2.20 11.70
N ILE A 284 13.53 -2.23 12.98
CA ILE A 284 12.32 -2.90 13.49
C ILE A 284 11.33 -1.85 13.97
N ASP A 285 10.07 -1.96 13.54
CA ASP A 285 8.99 -1.03 13.91
C ASP A 285 7.72 -1.76 14.36
N ARG A 286 6.84 -1.09 15.11
CA ARG A 286 5.62 -1.70 15.64
C ARG A 286 4.49 -1.84 14.62
N ILE A 287 4.55 -1.10 13.53
CA ILE A 287 3.51 -1.11 12.49
C ILE A 287 4.19 -1.36 11.14
N ARG A 288 3.63 -2.32 10.38
CA ARG A 288 4.00 -2.57 8.98
C ARG A 288 3.79 -1.32 8.14
N ASN A 289 4.60 -1.18 7.11
CA ASN A 289 4.54 -0.04 6.20
C ASN A 289 4.54 -0.52 4.74
N ALA A 290 3.39 -0.38 4.08
CA ALA A 290 3.22 -0.77 2.68
C ALA A 290 4.12 0.02 1.70
N ASP A 291 4.65 1.18 2.11
CA ASP A 291 5.55 1.99 1.27
C ASP A 291 6.94 1.33 1.09
N VAL A 292 7.29 0.38 1.95
CA VAL A 292 8.62 -0.27 1.99
C VAL A 292 8.53 -1.79 2.02
N ASP A 293 7.39 -2.34 2.43
CA ASP A 293 7.10 -3.77 2.50
C ASP A 293 6.13 -4.17 1.36
N PRO A 294 6.64 -4.74 0.25
CA PRO A 294 5.79 -5.22 -0.84
C PRO A 294 4.97 -6.46 -0.43
N ASP A 295 5.45 -7.27 0.52
CA ASP A 295 4.71 -8.45 1.02
C ASP A 295 3.43 -8.00 1.73
N HIS A 296 3.49 -6.91 2.50
CA HIS A 296 2.29 -6.35 3.13
C HIS A 296 1.26 -5.86 2.11
N ALA A 297 1.72 -5.20 1.03
CA ALA A 297 0.83 -4.74 -0.03
C ALA A 297 0.19 -5.91 -0.81
N ILE A 298 0.95 -6.98 -1.08
CA ILE A 298 0.42 -8.23 -1.66
C ILE A 298 -0.62 -8.87 -0.73
N GLU A 299 -0.34 -8.93 0.57
CA GLU A 299 -1.29 -9.44 1.56
C GLU A 299 -2.57 -8.60 1.59
N GLN A 300 -2.48 -7.27 1.47
CA GLN A 300 -3.67 -6.42 1.37
C GLN A 300 -4.46 -6.68 0.07
N LEU A 301 -3.80 -6.85 -1.08
CA LEU A 301 -4.48 -7.23 -2.32
C LEU A 301 -5.18 -8.59 -2.19
N GLY A 302 -4.51 -9.56 -1.56
CA GLY A 302 -5.07 -10.88 -1.25
C GLY A 302 -6.29 -10.77 -0.33
N ASN A 303 -6.21 -9.98 0.75
CA ASN A 303 -7.31 -9.78 1.69
C ASN A 303 -8.52 -9.07 1.04
N VAL A 304 -8.28 -8.09 0.17
CA VAL A 304 -9.34 -7.42 -0.59
C VAL A 304 -10.04 -8.41 -1.52
N ALA A 305 -9.26 -9.22 -2.24
CA ALA A 305 -9.79 -10.27 -3.11
C ALA A 305 -10.56 -11.32 -2.31
N TRP A 306 -10.03 -11.74 -1.16
CA TRP A 306 -10.63 -12.71 -0.26
C TRP A 306 -11.95 -12.21 0.32
N ALA A 307 -11.99 -10.96 0.77
CA ALA A 307 -13.20 -10.34 1.31
C ALA A 307 -14.29 -10.20 0.23
N ALA A 308 -13.95 -9.68 -0.95
CA ALA A 308 -14.87 -9.54 -2.07
C ALA A 308 -15.41 -10.90 -2.55
N THR A 309 -14.56 -11.92 -2.50
CA THR A 309 -14.91 -13.29 -2.91
C THR A 309 -15.80 -13.97 -1.87
N SER A 310 -15.43 -13.95 -0.58
CA SER A 310 -16.14 -14.66 0.49
C SER A 310 -17.51 -14.07 0.81
N THR A 311 -17.64 -12.75 0.80
CA THR A 311 -18.88 -12.04 1.19
C THR A 311 -19.97 -12.02 0.10
N ARG A 312 -19.75 -12.69 -1.05
CA ARG A 312 -20.60 -12.60 -2.25
C ARG A 312 -20.86 -11.15 -2.69
N GLN A 313 -19.93 -10.26 -2.39
CA GLN A 313 -19.93 -8.89 -2.88
C GLN A 313 -19.54 -8.85 -4.35
N ASN A 314 -19.33 -7.65 -4.89
CA ASN A 314 -19.05 -7.41 -6.30
C ASN A 314 -17.80 -8.21 -6.77
N PRO A 315 -17.97 -9.19 -7.70
CA PRO A 315 -16.85 -9.96 -8.27
C PRO A 315 -15.79 -9.10 -8.95
N ASP A 316 -16.16 -7.91 -9.45
CA ASP A 316 -15.24 -7.00 -10.12
C ASP A 316 -14.06 -6.59 -9.22
N VAL A 317 -14.28 -6.48 -7.91
CA VAL A 317 -13.23 -6.11 -6.95
C VAL A 317 -12.23 -7.24 -6.75
N ALA A 318 -12.73 -8.49 -6.67
CA ALA A 318 -11.88 -9.67 -6.59
C ALA A 318 -11.06 -9.85 -7.88
N LEU A 319 -11.71 -9.70 -9.03
CA LEU A 319 -11.08 -9.78 -10.35
C LEU A 319 -10.04 -8.67 -10.55
N ALA A 320 -10.33 -7.45 -10.11
CA ALA A 320 -9.38 -6.34 -10.13
C ALA A 320 -8.12 -6.65 -9.31
N SER A 321 -8.30 -7.26 -8.13
CA SER A 321 -7.20 -7.61 -7.23
C SER A 321 -6.34 -8.75 -7.79
N VAL A 322 -6.95 -9.78 -8.41
CA VAL A 322 -6.23 -10.83 -9.14
C VAL A 322 -5.44 -10.23 -10.31
N GLY A 323 -6.05 -9.31 -11.06
CA GLY A 323 -5.39 -8.57 -12.12
C GLY A 323 -4.20 -7.74 -11.63
N ALA A 324 -4.32 -7.09 -10.47
CA ALA A 324 -3.24 -6.33 -9.85
C ALA A 324 -2.07 -7.23 -9.40
N LEU A 325 -2.36 -8.40 -8.83
CA LEU A 325 -1.35 -9.39 -8.47
C LEU A 325 -0.60 -9.92 -9.71
N ARG A 326 -1.34 -10.18 -10.80
CA ARG A 326 -0.77 -10.59 -12.09
C ARG A 326 0.16 -9.51 -12.67
N ASP A 327 -0.32 -8.27 -12.76
CA ASP A 327 0.45 -7.16 -13.31
C ASP A 327 1.66 -6.83 -12.43
N LEU A 328 1.54 -6.92 -11.10
CA LEU A 328 2.67 -6.79 -10.17
C LEU A 328 3.73 -7.87 -10.42
N SER A 329 3.34 -9.14 -10.56
CA SER A 329 4.27 -10.23 -10.87
C SER A 329 5.00 -9.98 -12.20
N ALA A 330 4.26 -9.61 -13.25
CA ALA A 330 4.81 -9.35 -14.57
C ALA A 330 5.76 -8.14 -14.58
N ARG A 331 5.40 -7.04 -13.92
CA ARG A 331 6.27 -5.84 -13.81
C ARG A 331 7.54 -6.13 -13.03
N CYS A 332 7.45 -6.91 -11.95
CA CYS A 332 8.62 -7.30 -11.18
C CYS A 332 9.54 -8.24 -11.99
N ALA A 333 8.97 -9.18 -12.75
CA ALA A 333 9.73 -10.03 -13.65
C ALA A 333 10.42 -9.21 -14.77
N ALA A 334 9.72 -8.25 -15.36
CA ALA A 334 10.27 -7.38 -16.40
C ALA A 334 11.35 -6.41 -15.88
N ALA A 335 11.21 -5.90 -14.66
CA ALA A 335 12.21 -5.05 -14.03
C ALA A 335 13.49 -5.83 -13.70
N GLY A 336 13.35 -7.11 -13.33
CA GLY A 336 14.47 -7.96 -12.93
C GLY A 336 15.20 -7.45 -11.68
N VAL A 337 16.32 -8.08 -11.38
CA VAL A 337 17.27 -7.59 -10.36
C VAL A 337 18.48 -7.02 -11.11
N PRO A 338 18.83 -5.73 -10.95
CA PRO A 338 19.99 -5.14 -11.60
C PRO A 338 21.31 -5.79 -11.13
N ASP A 339 22.38 -5.62 -11.91
CA ASP A 339 23.72 -6.04 -11.51
C ASP A 339 24.16 -5.32 -10.22
N ALA A 340 24.77 -6.06 -9.30
CA ALA A 340 25.35 -5.55 -8.06
C ALA A 340 26.32 -4.38 -8.31
N ALA A 341 27.01 -4.35 -9.46
CA ALA A 341 27.90 -3.27 -9.86
C ALA A 341 27.23 -1.88 -9.87
N ALA A 342 25.93 -1.81 -10.19
CA ALA A 342 25.16 -0.57 -10.15
C ALA A 342 25.00 0.00 -8.72
N TYR A 343 25.22 -0.83 -7.70
CA TYR A 343 25.03 -0.50 -6.30
C TYR A 343 26.30 -0.64 -5.44
N GLY A 344 27.48 -0.63 -6.06
CA GLY A 344 28.77 -0.71 -5.35
C GLY A 344 29.31 -2.13 -5.17
N GLY A 345 28.77 -3.12 -5.87
CA GLY A 345 29.25 -4.49 -5.89
C GLY A 345 28.55 -5.42 -4.89
N PRO A 346 28.77 -6.74 -5.01
CA PRO A 346 28.15 -7.74 -4.15
C PRO A 346 28.65 -7.62 -2.71
N LEU A 347 27.78 -7.94 -1.75
CA LEU A 347 28.08 -8.08 -0.34
C LEU A 347 27.95 -9.56 0.05
N PRO A 348 28.72 -10.05 1.05
CA PRO A 348 28.56 -11.41 1.57
C PRO A 348 27.33 -11.47 2.48
N VAL A 349 26.16 -11.30 1.89
CA VAL A 349 24.85 -11.26 2.54
C VAL A 349 23.94 -12.23 1.82
N VAL A 350 23.26 -13.10 2.56
CA VAL A 350 22.23 -13.99 2.01
C VAL A 350 20.85 -13.42 2.36
N TYR A 351 20.03 -13.19 1.34
CA TYR A 351 18.67 -12.72 1.48
C TYR A 351 17.76 -13.49 0.50
N ASP A 352 16.80 -14.23 1.05
CA ASP A 352 15.84 -15.02 0.27
C ASP A 352 14.54 -14.23 0.08
N ASP A 353 14.32 -13.75 -1.14
CA ASP A 353 13.12 -13.03 -1.55
C ASP A 353 11.89 -13.95 -1.60
N ALA A 354 10.72 -13.45 -1.21
CA ALA A 354 9.47 -14.24 -1.19
C ALA A 354 8.35 -13.65 -2.04
N LEU A 355 8.60 -12.56 -2.78
CA LEU A 355 7.57 -11.82 -3.52
C LEU A 355 6.68 -12.74 -4.38
N GLN A 356 7.29 -13.56 -5.24
CA GLN A 356 6.55 -14.45 -6.14
C GLN A 356 5.80 -15.54 -5.37
N ARG A 357 6.43 -16.12 -4.33
CA ARG A 357 5.78 -17.11 -3.45
C ARG A 357 4.54 -16.54 -2.76
N ARG A 358 4.59 -15.28 -2.32
CA ARG A 358 3.45 -14.58 -1.69
C ARG A 358 2.32 -14.33 -2.68
N ILE A 359 2.63 -13.90 -3.89
CA ILE A 359 1.62 -13.70 -4.96
C ILE A 359 0.93 -15.02 -5.27
N VAL A 360 1.70 -16.10 -5.47
CA VAL A 360 1.16 -17.43 -5.74
C VAL A 360 0.29 -17.91 -4.58
N ALA A 361 0.75 -17.78 -3.33
CA ALA A 361 -0.03 -18.18 -2.16
C ALA A 361 -1.37 -17.44 -2.09
N ALA A 362 -1.38 -16.12 -2.31
CA ALA A 362 -2.62 -15.34 -2.35
C ALA A 362 -3.58 -15.81 -3.45
N LEU A 363 -3.08 -16.15 -4.65
CA LEU A 363 -3.90 -16.68 -5.74
C LEU A 363 -4.45 -18.08 -5.43
N VAL A 364 -3.65 -18.94 -4.79
CA VAL A 364 -4.09 -20.28 -4.35
C VAL A 364 -5.19 -20.16 -3.29
N ASP A 365 -5.04 -19.24 -2.33
CA ASP A 365 -6.08 -18.97 -1.32
C ASP A 365 -7.39 -18.52 -1.99
N LEU A 366 -7.32 -17.73 -3.06
CA LEU A 366 -8.52 -17.31 -3.81
C LEU A 366 -9.20 -18.46 -4.55
N VAL A 367 -8.46 -19.43 -5.09
CA VAL A 367 -9.02 -20.66 -5.67
C VAL A 367 -9.81 -21.45 -4.63
N VAL A 368 -9.30 -21.53 -3.39
CA VAL A 368 -10.00 -22.22 -2.30
C VAL A 368 -11.23 -21.42 -1.85
N VAL A 369 -11.10 -20.11 -1.67
CA VAL A 369 -12.14 -19.28 -1.04
C VAL A 369 -13.31 -19.00 -1.98
N SER A 370 -13.09 -18.98 -3.29
CA SER A 370 -14.16 -18.84 -4.28
C SER A 370 -15.23 -19.92 -4.18
N THR A 371 -14.90 -21.09 -3.64
CA THR A 371 -15.85 -22.20 -3.45
C THR A 371 -17.00 -21.83 -2.51
N SER A 372 -16.71 -21.08 -1.43
CA SER A 372 -17.70 -20.68 -0.42
C SER A 372 -18.81 -19.78 -0.99
N SER A 373 -18.46 -18.97 -1.98
CA SER A 373 -19.36 -18.04 -2.67
C SER A 373 -19.81 -18.53 -4.04
N ARG A 374 -19.31 -19.69 -4.49
CA ARG A 374 -19.47 -20.23 -5.85
C ARG A 374 -19.09 -19.25 -6.96
N GLN A 375 -18.18 -18.33 -6.70
CA GLN A 375 -17.70 -17.37 -7.70
C GLN A 375 -16.74 -18.03 -8.71
N HIS A 376 -17.29 -18.77 -9.66
CA HIS A 376 -16.54 -19.52 -10.67
C HIS A 376 -15.63 -18.64 -11.57
N GLN A 377 -15.98 -17.37 -11.78
CA GLN A 377 -15.20 -16.42 -12.60
C GLN A 377 -13.90 -16.04 -11.89
N THR A 378 -13.96 -15.73 -10.59
CA THR A 378 -12.78 -15.42 -9.79
C THR A 378 -11.82 -16.61 -9.74
N CYS A 379 -12.36 -17.82 -9.52
CA CYS A 379 -11.58 -19.06 -9.56
C CYS A 379 -10.88 -19.25 -10.92
N ALA A 380 -11.63 -19.16 -12.02
CA ALA A 380 -11.11 -19.32 -13.37
C ALA A 380 -9.97 -18.32 -13.69
N VAL A 381 -10.11 -17.06 -13.26
CA VAL A 381 -9.10 -16.02 -13.47
C VAL A 381 -7.89 -16.23 -12.57
N ALA A 382 -8.07 -16.69 -11.32
CA ALA A 382 -6.96 -17.08 -10.45
C ALA A 382 -6.17 -18.27 -11.03
N LEU A 383 -6.85 -19.32 -11.50
CA LEU A 383 -6.22 -20.46 -12.19
C LEU A 383 -5.46 -20.04 -13.45
N SER A 384 -6.08 -19.19 -14.27
CA SER A 384 -5.43 -18.63 -15.47
C SER A 384 -4.18 -17.80 -15.11
N THR A 385 -4.24 -17.05 -14.02
CA THR A 385 -3.11 -16.21 -13.57
C THR A 385 -1.98 -17.09 -13.04
N LEU A 386 -2.30 -18.12 -12.25
CA LEU A 386 -1.33 -19.11 -11.80
C LEU A 386 -0.66 -19.81 -12.98
N ALA A 387 -1.41 -20.19 -14.01
CA ALA A 387 -0.90 -20.81 -15.22
C ALA A 387 0.15 -19.93 -15.94
N GLU A 388 -0.02 -18.61 -15.91
CA GLU A 388 0.93 -17.68 -16.53
C GLU A 388 2.19 -17.42 -15.68
N ILE A 389 2.05 -17.45 -14.34
CA ILE A 389 3.16 -17.19 -13.41
C ILE A 389 4.04 -18.44 -13.23
N LEU A 390 3.45 -19.63 -13.14
CA LEU A 390 4.16 -20.89 -12.84
C LEU A 390 5.42 -21.14 -13.70
N PRO A 391 5.40 -20.96 -15.03
CA PRO A 391 6.58 -21.17 -15.87
C PRO A 391 7.72 -20.18 -15.60
N GLN A 392 7.41 -19.02 -15.02
CA GLN A 392 8.38 -17.94 -14.76
C GLN A 392 9.08 -18.09 -13.40
N LEU A 393 8.59 -18.98 -12.53
CA LEU A 393 9.17 -19.22 -11.22
C LEU A 393 10.48 -20.00 -11.31
N GLU A 394 11.41 -19.74 -10.39
CA GLU A 394 12.57 -20.60 -10.15
C GLU A 394 12.11 -22.01 -9.72
N ASP A 395 12.88 -23.04 -10.04
CA ASP A 395 12.48 -24.45 -9.84
C ASP A 395 12.01 -24.74 -8.40
N ARG A 396 12.74 -24.24 -7.40
CA ARG A 396 12.37 -24.42 -5.98
C ARG A 396 11.01 -23.80 -5.65
N ASP A 397 10.76 -22.58 -6.14
CA ASP A 397 9.52 -21.86 -5.86
C ASP A 397 8.36 -22.45 -6.66
N ARG A 398 8.64 -22.92 -7.87
CA ARG A 398 7.72 -23.68 -8.72
C ARG A 398 7.26 -24.96 -8.02
N ASP A 399 8.17 -25.73 -7.44
CA ASP A 399 7.81 -26.96 -6.72
C ASP A 399 6.88 -26.70 -5.53
N VAL A 400 7.18 -25.67 -4.73
CA VAL A 400 6.34 -25.26 -3.58
C VAL A 400 4.96 -24.79 -4.07
N ALA A 401 4.91 -24.03 -5.16
CA ALA A 401 3.68 -23.59 -5.80
C ALA A 401 2.82 -24.77 -6.26
N ILE A 402 3.42 -25.73 -6.95
CA ILE A 402 2.74 -26.93 -7.45
C ILE A 402 2.17 -27.75 -6.29
N MET A 403 2.96 -28.00 -5.23
CA MET A 403 2.49 -28.72 -4.05
C MET A 403 1.28 -28.04 -3.37
N SER A 404 1.29 -26.70 -3.32
CA SER A 404 0.19 -25.92 -2.74
C SER A 404 -1.06 -26.00 -3.61
N LEU A 405 -0.88 -25.88 -4.93
CA LEU A 405 -1.95 -25.96 -5.91
C LEU A 405 -2.58 -27.36 -5.99
N GLN A 406 -1.78 -28.42 -5.87
CA GLN A 406 -2.27 -29.80 -5.82
C GLN A 406 -3.27 -30.02 -4.68
N ARG A 407 -3.07 -29.35 -3.54
CA ARG A 407 -3.99 -29.40 -2.39
C ARG A 407 -5.24 -28.56 -2.59
N ALA A 408 -5.16 -27.48 -3.38
CA ALA A 408 -6.27 -26.56 -3.62
C ALA A 408 -7.16 -26.99 -4.79
N LEU A 409 -6.61 -27.66 -5.81
CA LEU A 409 -7.32 -28.06 -7.03
C LEU A 409 -8.63 -28.84 -6.77
N PRO A 410 -8.68 -29.85 -5.87
CA PRO A 410 -9.93 -30.56 -5.61
C PRO A 410 -11.10 -29.65 -5.20
N ALA A 411 -10.81 -28.50 -4.58
CA ALA A 411 -11.83 -27.52 -4.20
C ALA A 411 -12.58 -26.96 -5.42
N THR A 412 -11.97 -26.92 -6.61
CA THR A 412 -12.59 -26.32 -7.79
C THR A 412 -13.78 -27.12 -8.31
N LEU A 413 -13.89 -28.40 -7.95
CA LEU A 413 -15.01 -29.27 -8.34
C LEU A 413 -16.35 -28.82 -7.73
N SER A 414 -16.30 -28.05 -6.63
CA SER A 414 -17.50 -27.47 -6.00
C SER A 414 -18.15 -26.30 -6.77
N HIS A 415 -17.55 -25.88 -7.89
CA HIS A 415 -18.05 -24.80 -8.72
C HIS A 415 -19.00 -25.26 -9.83
N VAL A 416 -19.67 -24.29 -10.46
CA VAL A 416 -20.47 -24.53 -11.66
C VAL A 416 -19.56 -24.83 -12.85
N ALA A 417 -19.93 -25.83 -13.66
CA ALA A 417 -19.29 -26.16 -14.92
C ALA A 417 -19.55 -25.06 -15.98
N SER A 418 -18.82 -23.95 -15.92
CA SER A 418 -18.91 -22.86 -16.90
C SER A 418 -17.74 -22.84 -17.89
N VAL A 419 -17.94 -22.09 -18.98
CA VAL A 419 -16.93 -21.88 -20.03
C VAL A 419 -15.67 -21.23 -19.45
N GLU A 420 -15.81 -20.30 -18.52
CA GLU A 420 -14.69 -19.65 -17.85
C GLU A 420 -13.88 -20.66 -17.04
N MET A 421 -14.54 -21.52 -16.27
CA MET A 421 -13.86 -22.55 -15.48
C MET A 421 -13.12 -23.54 -16.38
N GLY A 422 -13.76 -23.99 -17.47
CA GLY A 422 -13.11 -24.82 -18.50
C GLY A 422 -11.84 -24.16 -19.06
N ARG A 423 -11.90 -22.89 -19.44
CA ARG A 423 -10.72 -22.14 -19.92
C ARG A 423 -9.63 -22.00 -18.85
N GLY A 424 -10.00 -21.76 -17.60
CA GLY A 424 -9.05 -21.66 -16.49
C GLY A 424 -8.30 -22.97 -16.26
N LEU A 425 -9.01 -24.10 -16.25
CA LEU A 425 -8.43 -25.43 -16.14
C LEU A 425 -7.57 -25.80 -17.36
N ALA A 426 -8.02 -25.50 -18.59
CA ALA A 426 -7.24 -25.73 -19.81
C ALA A 426 -5.89 -25.00 -19.78
N LYS A 427 -5.91 -23.71 -19.42
CA LYS A 427 -4.67 -22.92 -19.31
C LYS A 427 -3.73 -23.49 -18.28
N LEU A 428 -4.27 -23.91 -17.13
CA LEU A 428 -3.46 -24.50 -16.07
C LEU A 428 -2.87 -25.85 -16.46
N ARG A 429 -3.63 -26.69 -17.17
CA ARG A 429 -3.14 -27.94 -17.77
C ARG A 429 -1.98 -27.65 -18.71
N ALA A 430 -2.16 -26.73 -19.66
CA ALA A 430 -1.12 -26.37 -20.61
C ALA A 430 0.14 -25.83 -19.93
N ALA A 431 0.00 -25.10 -18.82
CA ALA A 431 1.14 -24.66 -18.02
C ALA A 431 1.86 -25.82 -17.34
N PHE A 432 1.15 -26.81 -16.81
CA PHE A 432 1.74 -28.03 -16.27
C PHE A 432 2.47 -28.86 -17.33
N ASP A 433 1.90 -28.99 -18.52
CA ASP A 433 2.55 -29.64 -19.66
C ASP A 433 3.86 -28.91 -20.04
N ALA A 434 3.82 -27.57 -20.11
CA ALA A 434 4.97 -26.75 -20.48
C ALA A 434 6.15 -26.83 -19.49
N ILE A 435 5.86 -27.06 -18.20
CA ILE A 435 6.89 -27.24 -17.15
C ILE A 435 7.25 -28.70 -16.91
N GLY A 436 6.76 -29.64 -17.72
CA GLY A 436 7.09 -31.07 -17.64
C GLY A 436 6.46 -31.81 -16.44
N ARG A 437 5.29 -31.36 -15.96
CA ARG A 437 4.56 -31.97 -14.84
C ARG A 437 3.31 -32.71 -15.33
N GLU A 438 3.55 -33.80 -16.04
CA GLU A 438 2.52 -34.67 -16.64
C GLU A 438 1.52 -35.18 -15.58
N ASP A 439 1.99 -35.52 -14.38
CA ASP A 439 1.17 -35.95 -13.25
C ASP A 439 0.07 -34.94 -12.87
N MET A 440 0.44 -33.66 -12.85
CA MET A 440 -0.46 -32.57 -12.55
C MET A 440 -1.36 -32.22 -13.73
N ALA A 441 -0.84 -32.28 -14.96
CA ALA A 441 -1.62 -32.04 -16.16
C ALA A 441 -2.74 -33.07 -16.34
N ASP A 442 -2.43 -34.35 -16.11
CA ASP A 442 -3.40 -35.44 -16.15
C ASP A 442 -4.47 -35.27 -15.05
N GLN A 443 -4.07 -34.88 -13.83
CA GLN A 443 -5.01 -34.57 -12.77
C GLN A 443 -6.00 -33.46 -13.18
N VAL A 444 -5.51 -32.37 -13.79
CA VAL A 444 -6.38 -31.27 -14.25
C VAL A 444 -7.25 -31.69 -15.43
N ARG A 445 -6.73 -32.52 -16.36
CA ARG A 445 -7.50 -33.08 -17.48
C ARG A 445 -8.73 -33.86 -16.98
N ASP A 446 -8.52 -34.70 -15.95
CA ASP A 446 -9.57 -35.49 -15.32
C ASP A 446 -10.64 -34.65 -14.60
N MET A 447 -10.30 -33.44 -14.16
CA MET A 447 -11.20 -32.58 -13.39
C MET A 447 -12.31 -31.96 -14.26
N GLY A 448 -12.06 -31.68 -15.54
CA GLY A 448 -13.07 -31.11 -16.44
C GLY A 448 -14.34 -31.99 -16.53
N PRO A 449 -14.23 -33.27 -16.93
CA PRO A 449 -15.36 -34.19 -16.95
C PRO A 449 -15.99 -34.45 -15.57
N ARG A 450 -15.18 -34.45 -14.50
CA ARG A 450 -15.72 -34.58 -13.13
C ARG A 450 -16.58 -33.39 -12.73
N LEU A 451 -16.14 -32.16 -13.05
CA LEU A 451 -16.91 -30.94 -12.80
C LEU A 451 -18.27 -30.96 -13.51
N VAL A 452 -18.31 -31.40 -14.77
CA VAL A 452 -19.56 -31.56 -15.55
C VAL A 452 -20.50 -32.56 -14.87
N ARG A 453 -19.99 -33.74 -14.50
CA ARG A 453 -20.78 -34.79 -13.82
C ARG A 453 -21.28 -34.36 -12.44
N GLU A 454 -20.46 -33.66 -11.64
CA GLU A 454 -20.86 -33.15 -10.33
C GLU A 454 -21.95 -32.06 -10.42
N ASN A 455 -22.05 -31.37 -11.57
CA ASN A 455 -23.13 -30.44 -11.85
C ASN A 455 -24.37 -31.10 -12.50
N GLY A 456 -24.39 -32.43 -12.65
CA GLY A 456 -25.53 -33.17 -13.20
C GLY A 456 -25.70 -33.04 -14.72
N LEU A 457 -24.66 -32.61 -15.43
CA LEU A 457 -24.63 -32.50 -16.89
C LEU A 457 -24.09 -33.80 -17.52
N GLY A 458 -24.50 -34.08 -18.76
CA GLY A 458 -24.04 -35.27 -19.49
C GLY A 458 -22.63 -35.08 -20.07
N ASP A 459 -21.92 -36.17 -20.36
CA ASP A 459 -20.58 -36.11 -20.97
C ASP A 459 -20.58 -35.43 -22.36
N GLY A 460 -21.74 -35.32 -23.02
CA GLY A 460 -21.93 -34.55 -24.27
C GLY A 460 -22.10 -33.04 -24.08
N ASP A 461 -22.27 -32.57 -22.84
CA ASP A 461 -22.25 -31.15 -22.47
C ASP A 461 -20.85 -30.70 -22.02
N LEU A 462 -19.82 -31.55 -22.24
CA LEU A 462 -18.44 -31.13 -22.08
C LEU A 462 -18.25 -29.87 -22.92
N ILE A 463 -17.84 -28.80 -22.27
CA ILE A 463 -17.43 -27.60 -22.98
C ILE A 463 -16.13 -27.99 -23.70
N ASP A 464 -16.26 -28.38 -24.97
CA ASP A 464 -15.24 -28.93 -25.89
C ASP A 464 -14.02 -28.01 -26.13
N HIS A 465 -13.87 -26.94 -25.35
CA HIS A 465 -12.77 -25.98 -25.42
C HIS A 465 -11.59 -26.33 -24.50
N LEU A 466 -11.54 -27.55 -23.94
CA LEU A 466 -10.40 -28.03 -23.16
C LEU A 466 -9.24 -28.51 -24.06
N ASP A 467 -9.47 -28.76 -25.35
CA ASP A 467 -8.48 -29.37 -26.25
C ASP A 467 -8.06 -28.53 -27.49
N ASP A 468 -8.63 -27.33 -27.71
CA ASP A 468 -8.29 -26.57 -28.92
C ASP A 468 -7.16 -25.55 -28.73
N HIS A 469 -6.13 -25.71 -29.57
CA HIS A 469 -5.07 -24.74 -29.90
C HIS A 469 -5.60 -23.39 -30.45
N ASP A 470 -6.92 -23.18 -30.52
CA ASP A 470 -7.56 -22.14 -31.32
C ASP A 470 -8.22 -21.01 -30.52
N ILE A 471 -7.86 -20.82 -29.24
CA ILE A 471 -8.18 -19.57 -28.52
C ILE A 471 -6.91 -18.72 -28.41
N THR A 472 -6.44 -18.25 -29.57
CA THR A 472 -5.44 -17.20 -29.67
C THR A 472 -6.05 -15.86 -29.26
N GLY A 473 -5.85 -15.51 -28.00
CA GLY A 473 -5.95 -14.13 -27.54
C GLY A 473 -6.49 -14.00 -26.13
N PRO A 474 -5.98 -13.04 -25.33
CA PRO A 474 -6.75 -12.58 -24.20
C PRO A 474 -8.05 -12.05 -24.81
N ARG A 475 -9.23 -12.59 -24.45
CA ARG A 475 -10.34 -11.64 -24.31
C ARG A 475 -9.86 -10.76 -23.16
N PRO A 476 -9.43 -9.51 -23.41
CA PRO A 476 -9.17 -8.64 -22.29
C PRO A 476 -10.51 -8.62 -21.56
N PHE A 477 -10.49 -8.92 -20.27
CA PHE A 477 -11.56 -8.48 -19.39
C PHE A 477 -11.70 -6.98 -19.71
N ARG A 478 -12.72 -6.63 -20.49
CA ARG A 478 -12.99 -5.24 -20.84
C ARG A 478 -13.39 -4.59 -19.53
N TYR A 479 -12.43 -3.98 -18.85
CA TYR A 479 -12.68 -2.92 -17.89
C TYR A 479 -13.56 -1.91 -18.62
N ARG A 480 -14.84 -1.83 -18.23
CA ARG A 480 -15.66 -0.67 -18.52
C ARG A 480 -15.44 0.38 -17.46
#